data_AF-A0AA40AHJ6-F1
#
_entry.id   AF-A0AA40AHJ6-F1
#
_cell.length_a   1.000
_cell.length_b   1.000
_cell.length_c   1.000
_cell.angle_alpha   90.00
_cell.angle_beta   90.00
_cell.angle_gamma   90.00
#
_symmetry.space_group_name_H-M   'P 1'
#
loop_
_entity.id
_entity.type
_entity.pdbx_description
1 polymer ?
#
loop_
_entity_poly.entity_id
_entity_poly.type
_entity_poly.pdbx_seq_one_letter_code
_entity_poly.pdbx_strand_id
1 'polypeptide(L)'
;MAIIAASTSGPTRPVALHHISSVNVISSLGPLLNRALQFQQLLSSATLLLFIRTVFAARLLATVLLFASRVAAFRTLLAVNITKRLSWSLWDSKPSRRFRKKLEFEFFVLVLGPGGNTLFLLLFWPGWIILGLLVLCVL
;
A
#
# COMPACT_ATOMS: atom_id res chain seq x y z
N MET A 1 63.90 -6.82 60.55
CA MET A 1 64.63 -8.10 60.69
C MET A 1 64.28 -8.95 59.48
N ALA A 2 65.28 -9.20 58.65
CA ALA A 2 65.20 -9.86 57.35
C ALA A 2 64.85 -11.35 57.48
N ILE A 3 64.26 -11.94 56.43
CA ILE A 3 64.80 -13.14 55.79
C ILE A 3 64.51 -13.03 54.29
N ILE A 4 65.58 -12.91 53.52
CA ILE A 4 65.64 -13.09 52.07
C ILE A 4 65.61 -14.60 51.83
N ALA A 5 64.59 -15.10 51.12
CA ALA A 5 64.56 -16.49 50.67
C ALA A 5 65.11 -16.58 49.24
N ALA A 6 65.96 -17.59 49.05
CA ALA A 6 67.02 -17.66 48.07
C ALA A 6 66.58 -17.91 46.62
N SER A 7 67.35 -17.31 45.72
CA SER A 7 67.51 -17.69 44.31
C SER A 7 68.14 -19.10 44.20
N THR A 8 67.47 -20.02 43.51
CA THR A 8 68.13 -21.18 42.88
C THR A 8 67.53 -21.45 41.51
N SER A 9 68.45 -21.54 40.56
CA SER A 9 68.31 -21.68 39.11
C SER A 9 67.87 -23.08 38.66
N GLY A 10 66.99 -23.15 37.65
CA GLY A 10 66.73 -24.35 36.85
C GLY A 10 66.27 -23.95 35.43
N PRO A 11 66.84 -24.52 34.35
CA PRO A 11 66.62 -24.03 32.99
C PRO A 11 65.39 -24.70 32.36
N THR A 12 64.34 -23.92 32.06
CA THR A 12 63.19 -24.39 31.29
C THR A 12 63.04 -23.59 30.01
N ARG A 13 62.99 -24.37 28.92
CA ARG A 13 62.84 -24.05 27.50
C ARG A 13 61.85 -22.90 27.16
N PRO A 14 62.01 -22.26 25.97
CA PRO A 14 61.32 -21.03 25.61
C PRO A 14 59.85 -21.28 25.25
N VAL A 15 58.94 -21.08 26.22
CA VAL A 15 57.48 -21.05 26.01
C VAL A 15 56.90 -19.63 26.28
N ALA A 16 57.74 -18.68 26.70
CA ALA A 16 57.30 -17.35 27.16
C ALA A 16 56.98 -16.33 26.04
N LEU A 17 57.30 -16.60 24.77
CA LEU A 17 57.16 -15.60 23.70
C LEU A 17 55.72 -15.46 23.16
N HIS A 18 54.88 -16.50 23.25
CA HIS A 18 53.49 -16.44 22.78
C HIS A 18 52.55 -15.76 23.78
N HIS A 19 52.86 -15.81 25.08
CA HIS A 19 52.00 -15.26 26.14
C HIS A 19 52.12 -13.73 26.28
N ILE A 20 53.27 -13.14 25.94
CA ILE A 20 53.47 -11.68 26.07
C ILE A 20 52.78 -10.93 24.92
N SER A 21 52.70 -11.54 23.73
CA SER A 21 52.02 -10.94 22.57
C SER A 21 50.49 -10.91 22.73
N SER A 22 49.89 -11.98 23.25
CA SER A 22 48.43 -12.04 23.47
C SER A 22 47.96 -11.03 24.53
N VAL A 23 48.72 -10.84 25.61
CA VAL A 23 48.35 -9.89 26.69
C VAL A 23 48.37 -8.44 26.20
N ASN A 24 49.29 -8.07 25.30
CA ASN A 24 49.37 -6.70 24.76
C ASN A 24 48.27 -6.41 23.69
N VAL A 25 47.83 -7.46 22.97
CA VAL A 25 46.70 -7.37 22.04
C VAL A 25 45.38 -7.33 22.82
N ILE A 26 45.24 -8.09 23.90
CA ILE A 26 44.06 -8.09 24.77
C ILE A 26 43.93 -6.77 25.55
N SER A 27 45.04 -6.18 26.01
CA SER A 27 45.02 -4.88 26.71
C SER A 27 44.68 -3.71 25.79
N SER A 28 45.05 -3.77 24.51
CA SER A 28 44.67 -2.76 23.50
C SER A 28 43.26 -2.96 22.92
N LEU A 29 42.74 -4.19 22.91
CA LEU A 29 41.37 -4.50 22.47
C LEU A 29 40.31 -4.06 23.48
N GLY A 30 40.59 -4.09 24.78
CA GLY A 30 39.68 -3.64 25.84
C GLY A 30 39.10 -2.23 25.61
N PRO A 31 39.92 -1.19 25.41
CA PRO A 31 39.43 0.17 25.18
C PRO A 31 38.71 0.34 23.82
N LEU A 32 39.11 -0.43 22.80
CA LEU A 32 38.43 -0.43 21.49
C LEU A 32 37.04 -1.08 21.58
N LEU A 33 36.92 -2.21 22.28
CA LEU A 33 35.65 -2.88 22.57
C LEU A 33 34.72 -1.99 23.39
N ASN A 34 35.24 -1.29 24.41
CA ASN A 34 34.44 -0.39 25.23
C ASN A 34 33.87 0.77 24.40
N ARG A 35 34.67 1.36 23.48
CA ARG A 35 34.17 2.38 22.54
C ARG A 35 33.15 1.82 21.57
N ALA A 36 33.38 0.63 21.01
CA ALA A 36 32.42 -0.02 20.11
C ALA A 36 31.08 -0.29 20.81
N LEU A 37 31.11 -0.72 22.07
CA LEU A 37 29.90 -0.92 22.89
C LEU A 37 29.17 0.40 23.17
N GLN A 38 29.87 1.49 23.43
CA GLN A 38 29.25 2.82 23.60
C GLN A 38 28.57 3.30 22.31
N PHE A 39 29.22 3.13 21.16
CA PHE A 39 28.59 3.44 19.87
C PHE A 39 27.39 2.54 19.60
N GLN A 40 27.46 1.25 19.94
CA GLN A 40 26.34 0.33 19.80
C GLN A 40 25.17 0.70 20.71
N GLN A 41 25.42 1.20 21.93
CA GLN A 41 24.39 1.69 22.85
C GLN A 41 23.73 2.99 22.34
N LEU A 42 24.52 3.93 21.81
CA LEU A 42 24.00 5.15 21.19
C LEU A 42 23.18 4.84 19.94
N LEU A 43 23.65 3.92 19.10
CA LEU A 43 22.94 3.49 17.91
C LEU A 43 21.65 2.73 18.27
N SER A 44 21.69 1.88 19.30
CA SER A 44 20.53 1.15 19.81
C SER A 44 19.47 2.09 20.39
N SER A 45 19.86 3.13 21.13
CA SER A 45 18.90 4.09 21.68
C SER A 45 18.29 4.98 20.58
N ALA A 46 19.09 5.45 19.63
CA ALA A 46 18.61 6.24 18.50
C ALA A 46 17.64 5.45 17.60
N THR A 47 17.94 4.18 17.32
CA THR A 47 17.08 3.30 16.50
C THR A 47 15.75 3.00 17.20
N LEU A 48 15.75 2.78 18.51
CA LEU A 48 14.51 2.59 19.29
C LEU A 48 13.63 3.84 19.27
N LEU A 49 14.21 5.04 19.42
CA LEU A 49 13.47 6.30 19.35
C LEU A 49 12.86 6.53 17.97
N LEU A 50 13.62 6.25 16.91
CA LEU A 50 13.11 6.32 15.54
C LEU A 50 11.97 5.32 15.32
N PHE A 51 12.13 4.08 15.80
CA PHE A 51 11.10 3.04 15.67
C PHE A 51 9.81 3.40 16.42
N ILE A 52 9.91 3.90 17.65
CA ILE A 52 8.74 4.35 18.41
C ILE A 52 8.04 5.50 17.68
N ARG A 53 8.81 6.46 17.16
CA ARG A 53 8.26 7.62 16.43
C ARG A 53 7.57 7.21 15.13
N THR A 54 8.17 6.30 14.35
CA THR A 54 7.58 5.83 13.09
C THR A 54 6.34 4.98 13.33
N VAL A 55 6.35 4.10 14.33
CA VAL A 55 5.17 3.31 14.70
C VAL A 55 4.04 4.21 15.19
N PHE A 56 4.35 5.23 16.00
CA PHE A 56 3.34 6.19 16.47
C PHE A 56 2.74 7.01 15.32
N ALA A 57 3.59 7.51 14.41
CA ALA A 57 3.14 8.23 13.21
C ALA A 57 2.29 7.33 12.29
N ALA A 58 2.70 6.08 12.08
CA ALA A 58 1.96 5.12 11.28
C ALA A 58 0.58 4.80 11.89
N ARG A 59 0.50 4.65 13.21
CA ARG A 59 -0.78 4.46 13.91
C ARG A 59 -1.70 5.66 13.78
N LEU A 60 -1.18 6.87 13.95
CA LEU A 60 -1.95 8.10 13.75
C LEU A 60 -2.44 8.24 12.30
N LEU A 61 -1.60 7.93 11.33
CA LEU A 61 -1.99 8.00 9.93
C LEU A 61 -3.07 6.96 9.61
N ALA A 62 -2.94 5.74 10.14
CA ALA A 62 -3.94 4.68 9.98
C ALA A 62 -5.30 5.07 10.60
N THR A 63 -5.33 5.66 11.79
CA THR A 63 -6.59 6.10 12.40
C THR A 63 -7.23 7.22 11.59
N VAL A 64 -6.45 8.21 11.14
CA VAL A 64 -6.96 9.29 10.28
C VAL A 64 -7.52 8.74 8.97
N LEU A 65 -6.82 7.81 8.31
CA LEU A 65 -7.32 7.16 7.10
C LEU A 65 -8.63 6.40 7.35
N LEU A 66 -8.71 5.64 8.46
CA LEU A 66 -9.92 4.91 8.81
C LEU A 66 -11.08 5.88 9.07
N PHE A 67 -10.88 6.96 9.82
CA PHE A 67 -11.92 7.98 10.03
C PHE A 67 -12.33 8.66 8.73
N ALA A 68 -11.38 9.06 7.88
CA ALA A 68 -11.65 9.66 6.58
C ALA A 68 -12.45 8.69 5.69
N SER A 69 -12.09 7.41 5.64
CA SER A 69 -12.80 6.38 4.87
C SER A 69 -14.23 6.18 5.37
N ARG A 70 -14.45 6.18 6.69
CA ARG A 70 -15.78 6.05 7.29
C ARG A 70 -16.65 7.25 6.95
N VAL A 71 -16.12 8.48 7.10
CA VAL A 71 -16.85 9.71 6.76
C VAL A 71 -17.18 9.75 5.28
N ALA A 72 -16.25 9.39 4.40
CA ALA A 72 -16.49 9.29 2.96
C ALA A 72 -17.58 8.26 2.64
N ALA A 73 -17.50 7.06 3.22
CA ALA A 73 -18.53 6.02 3.05
C ALA A 73 -19.91 6.51 3.51
N PHE A 74 -20.01 7.13 4.69
CA PHE A 74 -21.28 7.70 5.17
C PHE A 74 -21.84 8.78 4.23
N ARG A 75 -20.98 9.68 3.72
CA ARG A 75 -21.40 10.71 2.76
C ARG A 75 -21.90 10.10 1.45
N THR A 76 -21.23 9.08 0.92
CA THR A 76 -21.67 8.40 -0.31
C THR A 76 -23.00 7.68 -0.12
N LEU A 77 -23.23 7.02 1.02
CA LEU A 77 -24.49 6.36 1.32
C LEU A 77 -25.65 7.37 1.46
N LEU A 78 -25.41 8.50 2.12
CA LEU A 78 -26.38 9.60 2.21
C LEU A 78 -26.71 10.16 0.82
N ALA A 79 -25.68 10.46 0.02
CA ALA A 79 -25.86 10.96 -1.34
C ALA A 79 -26.68 9.98 -2.20
N VAL A 80 -26.33 8.69 -2.17
CA VAL A 80 -27.06 7.64 -2.90
C VAL A 80 -28.51 7.54 -2.45
N ASN A 81 -28.80 7.64 -1.14
CA ASN A 81 -30.17 7.58 -0.65
C ASN A 81 -30.99 8.81 -1.07
N ILE A 82 -30.40 10.00 -1.04
CA ILE A 82 -31.04 11.23 -1.51
C ILE A 82 -31.29 11.15 -3.02
N THR A 83 -30.28 10.78 -3.80
CA THR A 83 -30.40 10.61 -5.26
C THR A 83 -31.43 9.54 -5.59
N LYS A 84 -31.44 8.38 -4.92
CA LYS A 84 -32.46 7.35 -5.13
C LYS A 84 -33.86 7.89 -4.87
N ARG A 85 -34.08 8.61 -3.76
CA ARG A 85 -35.39 9.22 -3.44
C ARG A 85 -35.79 10.27 -4.48
N LEU A 86 -34.87 11.14 -4.89
CA LEU A 86 -35.12 12.16 -5.90
C LEU A 86 -35.39 11.54 -7.27
N SER A 87 -34.58 10.58 -7.71
CA SER A 87 -34.79 9.84 -8.95
C SER A 87 -36.12 9.10 -8.92
N TRP A 88 -36.50 8.47 -7.81
CA TRP A 88 -37.77 7.77 -7.70
C TRP A 88 -38.96 8.75 -7.69
N SER A 89 -38.83 9.89 -7.02
CA SER A 89 -39.84 10.96 -7.02
C SER A 89 -40.00 11.60 -8.41
N LEU A 90 -38.89 11.85 -9.12
CA LEU A 90 -38.90 12.30 -10.51
C LEU A 90 -39.49 11.23 -11.43
N TRP A 91 -39.19 9.96 -11.17
CA TRP A 91 -39.68 8.82 -11.94
C TRP A 91 -41.18 8.58 -11.74
N ASP A 92 -41.72 8.83 -10.55
CA ASP A 92 -43.16 8.68 -10.26
C ASP A 92 -43.98 9.93 -10.62
N SER A 93 -43.31 11.00 -11.05
CA SER A 93 -43.99 12.23 -11.46
C SER A 93 -44.93 12.03 -12.66
N LYS A 94 -46.03 12.79 -12.68
CA LYS A 94 -46.99 12.83 -13.81
C LYS A 94 -46.33 13.02 -15.19
N PRO A 95 -45.33 13.91 -15.38
CA PRO A 95 -44.64 14.04 -16.66
C PRO A 95 -43.85 12.79 -17.05
N SER A 96 -43.16 12.13 -16.09
CA SER A 96 -42.47 10.86 -16.35
C SER A 96 -43.42 9.77 -16.84
N ARG A 97 -44.60 9.63 -16.22
CA ARG A 97 -45.62 8.65 -16.67
C ARG A 97 -46.12 8.95 -18.09
N ARG A 98 -46.30 10.24 -18.46
CA ARG A 98 -46.64 10.64 -19.82
C ARG A 98 -45.52 10.35 -20.80
N PHE A 99 -44.27 10.62 -20.40
CA PHE A 99 -43.09 10.36 -21.20
C PHE A 99 -42.92 8.87 -21.49
N ARG A 100 -43.19 7.98 -20.51
CA ARG A 100 -43.18 6.52 -20.73
C ARG A 100 -44.22 6.08 -21.76
N LYS A 101 -45.47 6.51 -21.61
CA LYS A 101 -46.52 6.17 -22.60
C LYS A 101 -46.20 6.70 -23.99
N LYS A 102 -45.59 7.90 -24.08
CA LYS A 102 -45.17 8.49 -25.35
C LYS A 102 -43.99 7.72 -25.95
N LEU A 103 -43.00 7.34 -25.15
CA LEU A 103 -41.87 6.52 -25.58
C LEU A 103 -42.31 5.13 -26.01
N GLU A 104 -43.22 4.48 -25.27
CA GLU A 104 -43.78 3.18 -25.65
C GLU A 104 -44.49 3.31 -27.00
N PHE A 105 -45.36 4.31 -27.16
CA PHE A 105 -46.05 4.56 -28.42
C PHE A 105 -45.07 4.86 -29.57
N GLU A 106 -44.12 5.77 -29.36
CA GLU A 106 -43.10 6.08 -30.36
C GLU A 106 -42.22 4.88 -30.67
N PHE A 107 -41.90 4.02 -29.70
CA PHE A 107 -41.14 2.80 -29.92
C PHE A 107 -41.94 1.77 -30.72
N PHE A 108 -43.23 1.56 -30.41
CA PHE A 108 -44.10 0.71 -31.21
C PHE A 108 -44.26 1.26 -32.63
N VAL A 109 -44.47 2.56 -32.80
CA VAL A 109 -44.56 3.21 -34.12
C VAL A 109 -43.22 3.16 -34.84
N LEU A 110 -42.10 3.30 -34.13
CA LEU A 110 -40.77 3.22 -34.71
C LEU A 110 -40.46 1.80 -35.18
N VAL A 111 -40.84 0.77 -34.42
CA VAL A 111 -40.52 -0.65 -34.69
C VAL A 111 -41.52 -1.30 -35.65
N LEU A 112 -42.82 -1.06 -35.48
CA LEU A 112 -43.89 -1.61 -36.34
C LEU A 112 -44.25 -0.70 -37.52
N GLY A 113 -43.93 0.59 -37.42
CA GLY A 113 -44.18 1.52 -38.52
C GLY A 113 -43.19 1.35 -39.67
N PRO A 114 -43.38 2.10 -40.76
CA PRO A 114 -42.59 1.97 -41.98
C PRO A 114 -41.08 2.24 -41.77
N GLY A 115 -40.70 2.98 -40.71
CA GLY A 115 -39.31 3.24 -40.35
C GLY A 115 -38.61 2.09 -39.59
N GLY A 116 -39.36 1.15 -39.01
CA GLY A 116 -38.80 0.06 -38.20
C GLY A 116 -38.08 -0.96 -39.03
N ASN A 117 -38.66 -1.28 -40.19
CA ASN A 117 -38.00 -2.10 -41.18
C ASN A 117 -36.68 -1.46 -41.63
N THR A 118 -36.64 -0.14 -41.82
CA THR A 118 -35.41 0.62 -42.16
C THR A 118 -34.37 0.56 -41.04
N LEU A 119 -34.78 0.64 -39.77
CA LEU A 119 -33.88 0.52 -38.62
C LEU A 119 -33.31 -0.89 -38.47
N PHE A 120 -34.14 -1.93 -38.65
CA PHE A 120 -33.65 -3.31 -38.67
C PHE A 120 -32.74 -3.56 -39.87
N LEU A 121 -33.07 -3.02 -41.05
CA LEU A 121 -32.22 -3.12 -42.23
C LEU A 121 -30.89 -2.40 -42.03
N LEU A 122 -30.88 -1.25 -41.36
CA LEU A 122 -29.67 -0.50 -41.03
C LEU A 122 -28.85 -1.24 -39.97
N LEU A 123 -29.47 -1.81 -38.93
CA LEU A 123 -28.76 -2.49 -37.84
C LEU A 123 -28.21 -3.85 -38.28
N PHE A 124 -29.00 -4.62 -39.04
CA PHE A 124 -28.59 -5.88 -39.67
C PHE A 124 -27.98 -5.66 -41.06
N TRP A 125 -27.59 -4.43 -41.39
CA TRP A 125 -26.98 -4.13 -42.68
C TRP A 125 -25.65 -4.90 -42.77
N PRO A 126 -25.44 -5.75 -43.79
CA PRO A 126 -24.23 -6.60 -43.90
C PRO A 126 -22.94 -5.78 -43.99
N GLY A 127 -23.03 -4.51 -44.36
CA GLY A 127 -21.94 -3.53 -44.32
C GLY A 127 -21.29 -3.34 -42.94
N TRP A 128 -21.94 -3.63 -41.81
CA TRP A 128 -21.26 -3.64 -40.50
C TRP A 128 -20.23 -4.76 -40.38
N ILE A 129 -20.52 -5.92 -40.98
CA ILE A 129 -19.59 -7.05 -41.02
C ILE A 129 -18.37 -6.66 -41.86
N ILE A 130 -18.59 -5.99 -42.99
CA ILE A 130 -17.52 -5.47 -43.86
C ILE A 130 -16.69 -4.42 -43.12
N LEU A 131 -17.33 -3.48 -42.41
CA LEU A 131 -16.65 -2.46 -41.61
C LEU A 131 -15.81 -3.08 -40.49
N GLY A 132 -16.37 -4.05 -39.77
CA GLY A 132 -15.68 -4.77 -38.70
C GLY A 132 -14.47 -5.54 -39.23
N LEU A 133 -14.60 -6.18 -40.39
CA LEU A 133 -13.51 -6.91 -41.03
C LEU A 133 -12.42 -5.98 -41.55
N LEU A 134 -12.78 -4.80 -42.04
CA LEU A 134 -11.83 -3.76 -42.48
C LEU A 134 -11.08 -3.17 -41.28
N VAL A 135 -11.76 -2.88 -40.18
CA VAL A 135 -11.11 -2.43 -38.93
C VAL A 135 -10.17 -3.51 -38.39
N LEU A 136 -10.58 -4.78 -38.41
CA LEU A 136 -9.75 -5.90 -37.95
C LEU A 136 -8.58 -6.21 -38.90
N CYS A 137 -8.67 -5.85 -40.17
CA CYS A 137 -7.58 -6.01 -41.15
C CYS A 137 -6.57 -4.85 -41.10
N VAL A 138 -6.97 -3.70 -40.55
CA VAL A 138 -6.11 -2.50 -40.38
C VAL A 138 -5.40 -2.49 -39.02
N LEU A 139 -5.93 -3.21 -38.03
CA LEU A 139 -5.34 -3.39 -36.70
C LEU A 139 -4.28 -4.51 -36.72
#